data_AF-A0A6J0NCW5-F1
#
_entry.id   AF-A0A6J0NCW5-F1
#
_cell.length_a   1.000
_cell.length_b   1.000
_cell.length_c   1.000
_cell.angle_alpha   90.00
_cell.angle_beta   90.00
_cell.angle_gamma   90.00
#
_symmetry.space_group_name_H-M   'P 1'
#
loop_
_entity.id
_entity.type
_entity.pdbx_description
1 polymer ?
#
loop_
_entity_poly.entity_id
_entity_poly.type
_entity_poly.pdbx_seq_one_letter_code
_entity_poly.pdbx_strand_id
1 'polypeptide(L)'
;MLQEADIGVGISGVEGMQAVMSSDIAIAQFRYLERLLLVHGHWCYSRISSMICYFFYKNITFGVTIFLYEAYTSFSAQPAYNDWFLSLFNVFFSSLPVIAVGVFDQDVSARFCYKFPLLYQEGVQNILFSWKRIIGWMFNGVISALAIFFLCKESLKHQLFDPNGKTAGWEVLGGTMYTCMVWVVNLQLALSISYFTWVQHIVIWGSIALWYIFLMIYGAMSPSFSTDAYMVFLEALAPAPSYWLTTLFVMIFSLIPYFIYKSVKMRFFPVYHQMIQWIRYEGHSNDAEFVEMVRQRSIRPTTVGYTARRAASVRREDRFYDQIHTDLVAF
;
A
#
# COMPACT_ATOMS: atom_id res chain seq x y z
N MET A 1 3.66 -28.07 -21.69
CA MET A 1 2.97 -26.83 -22.11
C MET A 1 2.35 -26.08 -20.94
N LEU A 2 1.39 -26.67 -20.19
CA LEU A 2 0.78 -25.98 -19.04
C LEU A 2 1.79 -25.65 -17.93
N GLN A 3 2.68 -26.58 -17.59
CA GLN A 3 3.75 -26.38 -16.60
C GLN A 3 4.89 -25.47 -17.10
N GLU A 4 4.98 -25.23 -18.41
CA GLU A 4 6.00 -24.35 -19.01
C GLU A 4 5.51 -22.90 -19.15
N ALA A 5 4.21 -22.68 -19.01
CA ALA A 5 3.62 -21.36 -19.04
C ALA A 5 3.69 -20.73 -17.65
N ASP A 6 3.81 -19.40 -17.57
CA ASP A 6 3.86 -18.71 -16.28
C ASP A 6 2.54 -18.86 -15.49
N ILE A 7 1.43 -19.14 -16.19
CA ILE A 7 0.11 -19.46 -15.61
C ILE A 7 -0.53 -20.57 -16.46
N GLY A 8 -0.74 -21.75 -15.88
CA GLY A 8 -1.43 -22.88 -16.52
C GLY A 8 -2.93 -22.86 -16.22
N VAL A 9 -3.78 -22.80 -17.25
CA VAL A 9 -5.25 -22.91 -17.10
C VAL A 9 -5.76 -24.20 -17.73
N GLY A 10 -6.29 -25.10 -16.91
CA GLY A 10 -6.86 -26.37 -17.35
C GLY A 10 -8.37 -26.30 -17.56
N ILE A 11 -8.87 -26.93 -18.63
CA ILE A 11 -10.31 -27.05 -18.88
C ILE A 11 -10.79 -28.42 -18.41
N SER A 12 -11.71 -28.44 -17.45
CA SER A 12 -12.31 -29.67 -16.94
C SER A 12 -13.34 -30.21 -17.92
N GLY A 13 -13.06 -31.39 -18.46
CA GLY A 13 -13.94 -32.14 -19.35
C GLY A 13 -14.00 -33.61 -18.97
N VAL A 14 -14.89 -34.35 -19.62
CA VAL A 14 -15.14 -35.78 -19.36
C VAL A 14 -14.00 -36.66 -19.90
N GLU A 15 -13.22 -36.15 -20.86
CA GLU A 15 -12.21 -36.90 -21.62
C GLU A 15 -10.87 -37.06 -20.89
N GLY A 16 -10.64 -36.34 -19.78
CA GLY A 16 -9.45 -36.53 -18.96
C GLY A 16 -9.15 -35.38 -18.00
N MET A 17 -8.79 -35.72 -16.75
CA MET A 17 -8.45 -34.75 -15.70
C MET A 17 -6.95 -34.43 -15.60
N GLN A 18 -6.08 -35.10 -16.36
CA GLN A 18 -4.63 -34.94 -16.24
C GLN A 18 -4.15 -33.51 -16.50
N ALA A 19 -4.71 -32.83 -17.51
CA ALA A 19 -4.40 -31.43 -17.81
C ALA A 19 -4.88 -30.47 -16.70
N VAL A 20 -6.01 -30.78 -16.06
CA VAL A 20 -6.56 -29.99 -14.96
C VAL A 20 -5.71 -30.16 -13.70
N MET A 21 -5.32 -31.40 -13.38
CA MET A 21 -4.48 -31.72 -12.22
C MET A 21 -3.06 -31.14 -12.33
N SER A 22 -2.61 -30.82 -13.55
CA SER A 22 -1.32 -30.20 -13.83
C SER A 22 -1.40 -28.68 -14.11
N SER A 23 -2.56 -28.06 -13.87
CA SER A 23 -2.80 -26.62 -14.07
C SER A 23 -2.95 -25.86 -12.74
N ASP A 24 -2.63 -24.57 -12.74
CA ASP A 24 -2.79 -23.70 -11.57
C ASP A 24 -4.26 -23.37 -11.31
N ILE A 25 -5.04 -23.21 -12.39
CA ILE A 25 -6.46 -22.85 -12.34
C ILE A 25 -7.27 -23.78 -13.23
N ALA A 26 -8.30 -24.41 -12.64
CA ALA A 26 -9.25 -25.25 -13.35
C ALA A 26 -10.53 -24.46 -13.69
N ILE A 27 -10.94 -24.44 -14.97
CA ILE A 27 -12.22 -23.88 -15.42
C ILE A 27 -13.05 -24.95 -16.13
N ALA A 28 -14.37 -24.89 -16.03
CA ALA A 28 -15.23 -25.88 -16.70
C ALA A 28 -15.37 -25.65 -18.22
N GLN A 29 -15.32 -24.39 -18.67
CA GLN A 29 -15.55 -24.03 -20.08
C GLN A 29 -14.68 -22.84 -20.47
N PHE A 30 -14.26 -22.79 -21.74
CA PHE A 30 -13.40 -21.72 -22.25
C PHE A 30 -14.00 -20.32 -22.07
N ARG A 31 -15.33 -20.17 -22.12
CA ARG A 31 -16.01 -18.87 -21.91
C ARG A 31 -15.68 -18.22 -20.55
N TYR A 32 -15.31 -19.01 -19.53
CA TYR A 32 -14.96 -18.49 -18.21
C TYR A 32 -13.55 -17.88 -18.15
N LEU A 33 -12.70 -18.16 -19.14
CA LEU A 33 -11.37 -17.57 -19.25
C LEU A 33 -11.44 -16.04 -19.36
N GLU A 34 -12.45 -15.52 -20.07
CA GLU A 34 -12.70 -14.08 -20.19
C GLU A 34 -12.90 -13.42 -18.82
N ARG A 35 -13.74 -14.02 -17.96
CA ARG A 35 -13.98 -13.54 -16.58
C ARG A 35 -12.75 -13.66 -15.70
N LEU A 36 -12.00 -14.74 -15.86
CA LEU A 36 -10.81 -15.01 -15.07
C LEU A 36 -9.75 -13.94 -15.34
N LEU A 37 -9.47 -13.64 -16.61
CA LEU A 37 -8.44 -12.67 -16.98
C LEU A 37 -8.89 -11.22 -16.77
N LEU A 38 -10.02 -10.81 -17.36
CA LEU A 38 -10.42 -9.40 -17.40
C LEU A 38 -10.88 -8.87 -16.04
N VAL A 39 -11.51 -9.71 -15.22
CA VAL A 39 -12.03 -9.30 -13.91
C VAL A 39 -11.05 -9.68 -12.80
N HIS A 40 -10.81 -10.97 -12.61
CA HIS A 40 -10.01 -11.44 -11.46
C HIS A 40 -8.52 -11.13 -11.64
N GLY A 41 -7.98 -11.29 -12.84
CA GLY A 41 -6.59 -10.94 -13.17
C GLY A 41 -6.31 -9.45 -12.94
N HIS A 42 -7.18 -8.58 -13.47
CA HIS A 42 -7.06 -7.13 -13.27
C HIS A 42 -7.14 -6.73 -11.79
N TRP A 43 -8.14 -7.22 -11.06
CA TRP A 43 -8.28 -6.94 -9.63
C TRP A 43 -7.09 -7.43 -8.82
N CYS A 44 -6.63 -8.66 -9.06
CA CYS A 44 -5.48 -9.23 -8.37
C CYS A 44 -4.23 -8.38 -8.60
N TYR A 45 -3.96 -8.01 -9.85
CA TYR A 45 -2.85 -7.14 -10.21
C TYR A 45 -2.93 -5.77 -9.52
N SER A 46 -4.09 -5.11 -9.59
CA SER A 46 -4.31 -3.78 -9.00
C SER A 46 -4.16 -3.78 -7.47
N ARG A 47 -4.73 -4.80 -6.81
CA ARG A 47 -4.65 -5.01 -5.36
C ARG A 47 -3.23 -5.27 -4.88
N ILE A 48 -2.56 -6.28 -5.44
CA ILE A 48 -1.20 -6.66 -5.03
C ILE A 48 -0.23 -5.51 -5.28
N SER A 49 -0.35 -4.84 -6.44
CA SER A 49 0.49 -3.69 -6.77
C SER A 49 0.34 -2.56 -5.74
N SER A 50 -0.89 -2.19 -5.40
CA SER A 50 -1.18 -1.13 -4.44
C SER A 50 -0.76 -1.52 -3.02
N MET A 51 -1.01 -2.78 -2.63
CA MET A 51 -0.58 -3.34 -1.35
C MET A 51 0.95 -3.27 -1.19
N ILE A 52 1.72 -3.71 -2.18
CA ILE A 52 3.20 -3.68 -2.12
C ILE A 52 3.72 -2.25 -2.06
N CYS A 53 3.21 -1.37 -2.92
CA CYS A 53 3.61 0.04 -2.93
C CYS A 53 3.38 0.70 -1.56
N TYR A 54 2.22 0.46 -0.97
CA TYR A 54 1.89 0.99 0.35
C TYR A 54 2.70 0.32 1.47
N PHE A 55 3.02 -0.98 1.35
CA PHE A 55 3.89 -1.67 2.29
C PHE A 55 5.30 -1.04 2.31
N PHE A 56 5.86 -0.66 1.16
CA PHE A 56 7.11 0.09 1.13
C PHE A 56 6.96 1.47 1.79
N TYR A 57 5.89 2.21 1.47
CA TYR A 57 5.63 3.50 2.11
C TYR A 57 5.63 3.39 3.64
N LYS A 58 4.80 2.52 4.23
CA LYS A 58 4.65 2.44 5.69
C LYS A 58 5.96 2.06 6.40
N ASN A 59 6.73 1.13 5.83
CA ASN A 59 7.98 0.66 6.43
C ASN A 59 9.09 1.71 6.29
N ILE A 60 9.17 2.41 5.16
CA ILE A 60 10.11 3.52 5.00
C ILE A 60 9.75 4.66 5.95
N THR A 61 8.47 5.02 6.07
CA THR A 61 8.05 6.05 7.03
C THR A 61 8.47 5.66 8.45
N PHE A 62 8.28 4.40 8.84
CA PHE A 62 8.65 3.90 10.16
C PHE A 62 10.16 3.92 10.40
N GLY A 63 10.92 3.29 9.50
CA GLY A 63 12.37 3.18 9.62
C GLY A 63 13.08 4.54 9.57
N VAL A 64 12.65 5.45 8.69
CA VAL A 64 13.23 6.79 8.59
C VAL A 64 12.92 7.62 9.82
N THR A 65 11.72 7.49 10.42
CA THR A 65 11.39 8.23 11.66
C THR A 65 12.31 7.80 12.81
N ILE A 66 12.57 6.49 12.96
CA ILE A 66 13.52 5.98 13.95
C ILE A 66 14.94 6.48 13.65
N PHE A 67 15.37 6.39 12.40
CA PHE A 67 16.69 6.87 11.98
C PHE A 67 16.90 8.36 12.28
N LEU A 68 15.89 9.20 12.06
CA LEU A 68 15.96 10.64 12.38
C LEU A 68 16.08 10.88 13.90
N TYR A 69 15.40 10.07 14.71
CA TYR A 69 15.54 10.14 16.17
C TYR A 69 16.93 9.73 16.63
N GLU A 70 17.48 8.63 16.11
CA GLU A 70 18.86 8.21 16.39
C GLU A 70 19.89 9.29 16.00
N ALA A 71 19.70 9.92 14.84
CA ALA A 71 20.55 11.03 14.42
C ALA A 71 20.45 12.23 15.39
N TYR A 72 19.27 12.48 15.96
CA TYR A 72 19.05 13.54 16.93
C TYR A 72 19.69 13.26 18.29
N THR A 73 19.73 12.00 18.72
CA THR A 73 20.42 11.56 19.95
C THR A 73 21.92 11.33 19.74
N SER A 74 22.49 11.78 18.61
CA SER A 74 23.90 11.60 18.25
C SER A 74 24.32 10.13 18.15
N PHE A 75 23.41 9.27 17.68
CA PHE A 75 23.59 7.83 17.54
C PHE A 75 23.98 7.13 18.85
N SER A 76 23.40 7.58 19.96
CA SER A 76 23.60 6.98 21.28
C SER A 76 22.94 5.60 21.46
N ALA A 77 22.21 5.11 20.46
CA ALA A 77 21.40 3.89 20.49
C ALA A 77 20.28 3.93 21.57
N GLN A 78 19.85 5.12 21.96
CA GLN A 78 18.69 5.28 22.83
C GLN A 78 17.42 5.02 22.00
N PRO A 79 16.55 4.07 22.40
CA PRO A 79 15.40 3.71 21.61
C PRO A 79 14.38 4.86 21.53
N ALA A 80 13.92 5.16 20.31
CA ALA A 80 12.86 6.15 20.07
C ALA A 80 11.49 5.68 20.58
N TYR A 81 11.27 4.37 20.54
CA TYR A 81 10.01 3.72 20.87
C TYR A 81 10.27 2.55 21.82
N ASN A 82 9.30 2.25 22.67
CA ASN A 82 9.33 1.06 23.50
C ASN A 82 9.40 -0.22 22.65
N ASP A 83 10.06 -1.27 23.16
CA ASP A 83 10.29 -2.54 22.46
C ASP A 83 9.01 -3.20 21.94
N TRP A 84 7.92 -3.13 22.72
CA TRP A 84 6.63 -3.65 22.29
C TRP A 84 6.02 -2.81 21.18
N PHE A 85 6.24 -1.49 21.17
CA PHE A 85 5.76 -0.62 20.10
C PHE A 85 6.47 -0.95 18.78
N LEU A 86 7.78 -1.20 18.84
CA LEU A 86 8.57 -1.64 17.68
C LEU A 86 8.05 -2.96 17.12
N SER A 87 7.84 -3.94 17.99
CA SER A 87 7.46 -5.31 17.61
C SER A 87 6.03 -5.37 17.06
N LEU A 88 5.08 -4.64 17.65
CA LEU A 88 3.67 -4.72 17.31
C LEU A 88 3.26 -3.84 16.13
N PHE A 89 4.09 -2.87 15.71
CA PHE A 89 3.79 -1.95 14.62
C PHE A 89 3.37 -2.67 13.33
N ASN A 90 4.19 -3.64 12.90
CA ASN A 90 3.94 -4.38 11.67
C ASN A 90 2.87 -5.46 11.83
N VAL A 91 2.58 -5.93 13.04
CA VAL A 91 1.70 -7.07 13.28
C VAL A 91 0.25 -6.65 13.52
N PHE A 92 0.01 -5.66 14.39
CA PHE A 92 -1.35 -5.31 14.82
C PHE A 92 -1.82 -3.94 14.32
N PHE A 93 -0.91 -2.95 14.27
CA PHE A 93 -1.30 -1.56 14.02
C PHE A 93 -1.25 -1.13 12.55
N SER A 94 -0.73 -1.98 11.66
CA SER A 94 -0.58 -1.59 10.25
C SER A 94 -0.76 -2.70 9.20
N SER A 95 -0.72 -3.99 9.56
CA SER A 95 -0.87 -5.08 8.56
C SER A 95 -2.32 -5.34 8.18
N LEU A 96 -3.23 -5.41 9.16
CA LEU A 96 -4.63 -5.75 8.92
C LEU A 96 -5.30 -4.79 7.90
N PRO A 97 -5.12 -3.45 8.00
CA PRO A 97 -5.66 -2.53 7.00
C PRO A 97 -5.09 -2.79 5.60
N VAL A 98 -3.78 -3.07 5.51
CA VAL A 98 -3.09 -3.33 4.24
C VAL A 98 -3.58 -4.61 3.59
N ILE A 99 -3.80 -5.67 4.38
CA ILE A 99 -4.36 -6.93 3.91
C ILE A 99 -5.81 -6.72 3.45
N ALA A 100 -6.61 -5.97 4.21
CA ALA A 100 -7.99 -5.68 3.85
C ALA A 100 -8.08 -4.95 2.49
N VAL A 101 -7.17 -4.03 2.21
CA VAL A 101 -7.06 -3.39 0.89
C VAL A 101 -6.58 -4.37 -0.18
N GLY A 102 -5.56 -5.19 0.12
CA GLY A 102 -5.04 -6.21 -0.80
C GLY A 102 -6.05 -7.31 -1.17
N VAL A 103 -7.09 -7.54 -0.35
CA VAL A 103 -8.11 -8.56 -0.61
C VAL A 103 -9.39 -7.96 -1.17
N PHE A 104 -9.89 -6.88 -0.58
CA PHE A 104 -11.25 -6.39 -0.84
C PHE A 104 -11.33 -5.16 -1.74
N ASP A 105 -10.23 -4.45 -2.02
CA ASP A 105 -10.29 -3.22 -2.81
C ASP A 105 -10.70 -3.51 -4.26
N GLN A 106 -11.51 -2.63 -4.84
CA GLN A 106 -12.00 -2.75 -6.21
C GLN A 106 -11.88 -1.38 -6.86
N ASP A 107 -10.98 -1.27 -7.83
CA ASP A 107 -10.83 -0.06 -8.61
C ASP A 107 -12.00 0.13 -9.57
N VAL A 108 -12.36 -0.91 -10.32
CA VAL A 108 -13.42 -0.89 -11.34
C VAL A 108 -14.35 -2.09 -11.14
N SER A 109 -15.66 -1.90 -11.31
CA SER A 109 -16.62 -3.01 -11.15
C SER A 109 -16.52 -4.02 -12.31
N ALA A 110 -16.88 -5.27 -12.05
CA ALA A 110 -16.78 -6.35 -13.05
C ALA A 110 -17.48 -6.02 -14.39
N ARG A 111 -18.64 -5.34 -14.33
CA ARG A 111 -19.38 -4.90 -15.52
C ARG A 111 -18.55 -3.97 -16.40
N PHE A 112 -17.78 -3.07 -15.81
CA PHE A 112 -16.93 -2.13 -16.53
C PHE A 112 -15.65 -2.78 -17.06
N CYS A 113 -15.12 -3.79 -16.37
CA CYS A 113 -14.01 -4.60 -16.90
C CYS A 113 -14.40 -5.29 -18.23
N TYR A 114 -15.62 -5.81 -18.33
CA TYR A 114 -16.14 -6.36 -19.59
C TYR A 114 -16.39 -5.31 -20.66
N LYS A 115 -16.94 -4.15 -20.26
CA LYS A 115 -17.24 -3.06 -21.21
C LYS A 115 -15.97 -2.45 -21.80
N PHE A 116 -14.88 -2.41 -21.02
CA PHE A 116 -13.60 -1.84 -21.40
C PHE A 116 -12.46 -2.86 -21.27
N PRO A 117 -12.37 -3.87 -22.17
CA PRO A 117 -11.36 -4.92 -22.08
C PRO A 117 -9.92 -4.39 -22.22
N LEU A 118 -9.74 -3.22 -22.83
CA LEU A 118 -8.46 -2.51 -22.91
C LEU A 118 -7.87 -2.15 -21.54
N LEU A 119 -8.67 -2.14 -20.47
CA LEU A 119 -8.20 -1.95 -19.10
C LEU A 119 -7.13 -2.98 -18.72
N TYR A 120 -7.22 -4.20 -19.25
CA TYR A 120 -6.26 -5.27 -19.01
C TYR A 120 -4.82 -4.92 -19.49
N GLN A 121 -4.69 -3.99 -20.44
CA GLN A 121 -3.37 -3.53 -20.91
C GLN A 121 -2.56 -2.85 -19.80
N GLU A 122 -3.20 -2.29 -18.77
CA GLU A 122 -2.48 -1.70 -17.62
C GLU A 122 -1.61 -2.75 -16.89
N GLY A 123 -2.10 -3.98 -16.81
CA GLY A 123 -1.37 -5.12 -16.26
C GLY A 123 -0.21 -5.55 -17.15
N VAL A 124 -0.46 -5.75 -18.45
CA VAL A 124 0.55 -6.18 -19.42
C VAL A 124 1.72 -5.19 -19.53
N GLN A 125 1.43 -3.89 -19.42
CA GLN A 125 2.42 -2.82 -19.47
C GLN A 125 3.10 -2.56 -18.11
N ASN A 126 2.68 -3.25 -17.05
CA ASN A 126 3.16 -3.07 -15.69
C ASN A 126 3.08 -1.62 -15.19
N ILE A 127 2.01 -0.90 -15.53
CA ILE A 127 1.87 0.54 -15.18
C ILE A 127 1.73 0.71 -13.67
N LEU A 128 0.90 -0.11 -13.03
CA LEU A 128 0.63 -0.02 -11.60
C LEU A 128 1.85 -0.47 -10.78
N PHE A 129 2.57 -1.49 -11.22
CA PHE A 129 3.76 -2.02 -10.54
C PHE A 129 5.05 -1.65 -11.29
N SER A 130 5.30 -0.34 -11.41
CA SER A 130 6.53 0.19 -12.01
C SER A 130 7.48 0.71 -10.94
N TRP A 131 8.80 0.57 -11.18
CA TRP A 131 9.84 1.10 -10.28
C TRP A 131 9.66 2.60 -9.97
N LYS A 132 9.24 3.39 -10.97
CA LYS A 132 8.94 4.81 -10.78
C LYS A 132 7.84 5.04 -9.73
N ARG A 133 6.79 4.21 -9.73
CA ARG A 133 5.72 4.30 -8.74
C ARG A 133 6.19 3.86 -7.36
N ILE A 134 6.96 2.78 -7.28
CA ILE A 134 7.52 2.27 -6.02
C ILE A 134 8.41 3.34 -5.36
N ILE A 135 9.36 3.91 -6.12
CA ILE A 135 10.24 4.98 -5.64
C ILE A 135 9.42 6.22 -5.23
N GLY A 136 8.38 6.57 -5.99
CA GLY A 136 7.47 7.66 -5.62
C GLY A 136 6.78 7.43 -4.27
N TRP A 137 6.35 6.20 -3.98
CA TRP A 137 5.79 5.83 -2.68
C TRP A 137 6.83 5.85 -1.56
N MET A 138 8.05 5.36 -1.82
CA MET A 138 9.15 5.44 -0.85
C MET A 138 9.50 6.89 -0.52
N PHE A 139 9.58 7.76 -1.53
CA PHE A 139 9.85 9.18 -1.35
C PHE A 139 8.74 9.88 -0.56
N ASN A 140 7.48 9.56 -0.83
CA ASN A 140 6.36 10.02 0.00
C ASN A 140 6.51 9.56 1.45
N GLY A 141 7.02 8.34 1.69
CA GLY A 141 7.30 7.82 3.04
C GLY A 141 8.38 8.61 3.77
N VAL A 142 9.44 9.01 3.06
CA VAL A 142 10.48 9.89 3.60
C VAL A 142 9.90 11.25 3.99
N ILE A 143 9.06 11.86 3.13
CA ILE A 143 8.41 13.15 3.43
C ILE A 143 7.53 13.04 4.68
N SER A 144 6.71 11.99 4.76
CA SER A 144 5.86 11.76 5.94
C SER A 144 6.70 11.55 7.22
N ALA A 145 7.81 10.81 7.14
CA ALA A 145 8.70 10.60 8.28
C ALA A 145 9.36 11.90 8.76
N LEU A 146 9.85 12.72 7.82
CA LEU A 146 10.41 14.03 8.12
C LEU A 146 9.36 14.92 8.79
N ALA A 147 8.14 14.95 8.25
CA ALA A 147 7.04 15.71 8.84
C ALA A 147 6.72 15.23 10.26
N ILE A 148 6.55 13.92 10.48
CA ILE A 148 6.26 13.37 11.80
C ILE A 148 7.37 13.73 12.79
N PHE A 149 8.63 13.44 12.47
CA PHE A 149 9.74 13.66 13.38
C PHE A 149 9.93 15.15 13.73
N PHE A 150 10.08 16.02 12.73
CA PHE A 150 10.38 17.43 12.98
C PHE A 150 9.22 18.16 13.64
N LEU A 151 7.97 17.90 13.22
CA LEU A 151 6.82 18.58 13.80
C LEU A 151 6.55 18.11 15.24
N CYS A 152 6.69 16.82 15.54
CA CYS A 152 6.59 16.34 16.92
C CYS A 152 7.69 16.96 17.78
N LYS A 153 8.95 16.92 17.33
CA LYS A 153 10.08 17.51 18.05
C LYS A 153 9.86 19.00 18.36
N GLU A 154 9.53 19.81 17.36
CA GLU A 154 9.36 21.25 17.57
C GLU A 154 8.12 21.59 18.39
N SER A 155 7.03 20.81 18.28
CA SER A 155 5.85 20.99 19.13
C SER A 155 6.16 20.77 20.61
N LEU A 156 6.99 19.76 20.91
CA LEU A 156 7.34 19.36 22.27
C LEU A 156 8.49 20.18 22.91
N LYS A 157 9.22 20.98 22.13
CA LYS A 157 10.44 21.69 22.58
C LYS A 157 10.20 22.78 23.64
N HIS A 158 9.03 23.42 23.63
CA HIS A 158 8.75 24.60 24.46
C HIS A 158 7.50 24.47 25.34
N GLN A 159 6.93 23.27 25.47
CA GLN A 159 5.66 23.07 26.18
C GLN A 159 5.85 22.52 27.60
N LEU A 160 5.22 23.20 28.57
CA LEU A 160 4.87 22.63 29.87
C LEU A 160 3.71 21.65 29.61
N PHE A 161 4.00 20.35 29.60
CA PHE A 161 3.03 19.32 29.17
C PHE A 161 1.98 19.00 30.25
N ASP A 162 2.33 19.24 31.50
CA ASP A 162 1.51 18.96 32.69
C ASP A 162 1.03 20.30 33.31
N PRO A 163 -0.23 20.41 33.79
CA PRO A 163 -0.64 21.48 34.71
C PRO A 163 0.32 21.71 35.89
N ASN A 164 1.07 20.67 36.29
CA ASN A 164 2.10 20.74 37.34
C ASN A 164 3.48 21.24 36.87
N GLY A 165 3.62 21.61 35.59
CA GLY A 165 4.84 22.22 35.04
C GLY A 165 6.00 21.26 34.74
N LYS A 166 5.74 19.96 34.61
CA LYS A 166 6.76 18.97 34.22
C LYS A 166 7.12 19.08 32.74
N THR A 167 8.41 18.97 32.44
CA THR A 167 8.94 18.95 31.06
C THR A 167 8.70 17.60 30.39
N ALA A 168 8.42 17.59 29.09
CA ALA A 168 8.25 16.37 28.33
C ALA A 168 9.56 15.56 28.27
N GLY A 169 9.52 14.33 28.77
CA GLY A 169 10.61 13.37 28.62
C GLY A 169 10.67 12.79 27.21
N TRP A 170 11.74 12.04 26.93
CA TRP A 170 11.92 11.33 25.65
C TRP A 170 10.82 10.28 25.41
N GLU A 171 10.27 9.68 26.47
CA GLU A 171 9.13 8.76 26.42
C GLU A 171 7.86 9.43 25.86
N VAL A 172 7.59 10.68 26.25
CA VAL A 172 6.43 11.46 25.78
C VAL A 172 6.60 11.81 24.30
N LEU A 173 7.83 12.16 23.89
CA LEU A 173 8.16 12.39 22.49
C LEU A 173 7.98 11.10 21.67
N GLY A 174 8.50 9.97 22.14
CA GLY A 174 8.34 8.65 21.52
C GLY A 174 6.88 8.24 21.37
N GLY A 175 6.08 8.35 22.43
CA GLY A 175 4.64 8.04 22.41
C GLY A 175 3.84 8.95 21.48
N THR A 176 4.18 10.25 21.42
CA THR A 176 3.54 11.22 20.52
C THR A 176 3.88 10.93 19.06
N MET A 177 5.17 10.71 18.74
CA MET A 177 5.63 10.36 17.39
C MET A 177 4.96 9.07 16.92
N TYR A 178 4.90 8.04 17.77
CA TYR A 178 4.27 6.77 17.41
C TYR A 178 2.76 6.91 17.17
N THR A 179 2.07 7.70 17.99
CA THR A 179 0.65 8.01 17.76
C THR A 179 0.45 8.67 16.41
N CYS A 180 1.24 9.72 16.10
CA CYS A 180 1.18 10.40 14.82
C CYS A 180 1.45 9.44 13.66
N MET A 181 2.41 8.53 13.84
CA MET A 181 2.76 7.50 12.86
C MET A 181 1.59 6.56 12.57
N VAL A 182 0.91 6.02 13.60
CA VAL A 182 -0.26 5.15 13.45
C VAL A 182 -1.38 5.87 12.69
N TRP A 183 -1.65 7.13 13.04
CA TRP A 183 -2.66 7.94 12.35
C TRP A 183 -2.31 8.23 10.88
N VAL A 184 -1.10 8.72 10.62
CA VAL A 184 -0.64 9.08 9.27
C VAL A 184 -0.64 7.86 8.36
N VAL A 185 -0.15 6.71 8.82
CA VAL A 185 -0.15 5.48 8.03
C VAL A 185 -1.58 5.06 7.72
N ASN A 186 -2.44 4.88 8.73
CA ASN A 186 -3.82 4.41 8.53
C ASN A 186 -4.65 5.35 7.64
N LEU A 187 -4.57 6.67 7.83
CA LEU A 187 -5.30 7.62 7.00
C LEU A 187 -4.70 7.79 5.61
N GLN A 188 -3.37 7.68 5.44
CA GLN A 188 -2.76 7.60 4.11
C GLN A 188 -3.32 6.41 3.33
N LEU A 189 -3.54 5.27 3.99
CA LEU A 189 -4.19 4.12 3.35
C LEU A 189 -5.62 4.47 2.94
N ALA A 190 -6.40 5.06 3.85
CA ALA A 190 -7.77 5.49 3.57
C ALA A 190 -7.84 6.41 2.34
N LEU A 191 -6.91 7.36 2.21
CA LEU A 191 -6.79 8.24 1.04
C LEU A 191 -6.35 7.51 -0.24
N SER A 192 -5.74 6.34 -0.14
CA SER A 192 -5.28 5.57 -1.30
C SER A 192 -6.34 4.62 -1.87
N ILE A 193 -7.31 4.19 -1.05
CA ILE A 193 -8.39 3.26 -1.43
C ILE A 193 -9.25 3.86 -2.54
N SER A 194 -9.68 3.00 -3.48
CA SER A 194 -10.59 3.40 -4.56
C SER A 194 -12.05 3.17 -4.19
N TYR A 195 -12.38 2.01 -3.61
CA TYR A 195 -13.75 1.68 -3.21
C TYR A 195 -13.80 1.37 -1.72
N PHE A 196 -14.29 2.33 -0.94
CA PHE A 196 -14.22 2.28 0.51
C PHE A 196 -15.36 1.43 1.10
N THR A 197 -15.07 0.16 1.38
CA THR A 197 -16.01 -0.81 1.95
C THR A 197 -16.16 -0.67 3.47
N TRP A 198 -17.25 -1.20 4.03
CA TRP A 198 -17.45 -1.27 5.48
C TRP A 198 -16.36 -2.07 6.20
N VAL A 199 -15.85 -3.15 5.60
CA VAL A 199 -14.75 -3.94 6.16
C VAL A 199 -13.49 -3.09 6.30
N GLN A 200 -13.12 -2.32 5.27
CA GLN A 200 -11.96 -1.43 5.33
C GLN A 200 -12.13 -0.33 6.39
N HIS A 201 -13.34 0.23 6.55
CA HIS A 201 -13.60 1.20 7.63
C HIS A 201 -13.33 0.59 9.00
N ILE A 202 -13.93 -0.59 9.28
CA ILE A 202 -13.78 -1.27 10.57
C ILE A 202 -12.31 -1.57 10.84
N VAL A 203 -11.55 -2.02 9.85
CA VAL A 203 -10.15 -2.39 10.05
C VAL A 203 -9.25 -1.15 10.23
N ILE A 204 -9.46 -0.07 9.48
CA ILE A 204 -8.67 1.17 9.61
C ILE A 204 -8.94 1.84 10.97
N TRP A 205 -10.21 2.10 11.29
CA TRP A 205 -10.59 2.74 12.56
C TRP A 205 -10.34 1.81 13.75
N GLY A 206 -10.57 0.50 13.57
CA GLY A 206 -10.24 -0.51 14.56
C GLY A 206 -8.76 -0.58 14.88
N SER A 207 -7.88 -0.37 13.90
CA SER A 207 -6.42 -0.32 14.13
C SER A 207 -6.01 0.91 14.96
N ILE A 208 -6.61 2.07 14.69
CA ILE A 208 -6.41 3.29 15.47
C ILE A 208 -6.97 3.13 16.90
N ALA A 209 -8.17 2.56 17.04
CA ALA A 209 -8.77 2.30 18.35
C ALA A 209 -7.94 1.28 19.15
N LEU A 210 -7.44 0.23 18.48
CA LEU A 210 -6.58 -0.78 19.08
C LEU A 210 -5.28 -0.17 19.63
N TRP A 211 -4.72 0.84 18.96
CA TRP A 211 -3.56 1.57 19.48
C TRP A 211 -3.86 2.25 20.82
N TYR A 212 -4.98 2.97 20.94
CA TYR A 212 -5.36 3.61 22.20
C TYR A 212 -5.73 2.60 23.30
N ILE A 213 -6.44 1.52 22.96
CA ILE A 213 -6.74 0.42 23.90
C ILE A 213 -5.43 -0.19 24.40
N PHE A 214 -4.47 -0.43 23.50
CA PHE A 214 -3.16 -0.94 23.85
C PHE A 214 -2.41 0.02 24.79
N LEU A 215 -2.38 1.33 24.49
CA LEU A 215 -1.77 2.32 25.39
C LEU A 215 -2.38 2.34 26.79
N MET A 216 -3.70 2.21 26.92
CA MET A 216 -4.37 2.15 28.22
C MET A 216 -4.04 0.87 29.00
N ILE A 217 -4.10 -0.28 28.34
CA ILE A 217 -3.86 -1.58 28.98
C ILE A 217 -2.38 -1.75 29.31
N TYR A 218 -1.50 -1.57 28.34
CA TYR A 218 -0.05 -1.73 28.49
C TYR A 218 0.55 -0.66 29.42
N GLY A 219 0.06 0.58 29.35
CA GLY A 219 0.47 1.65 30.26
C GLY A 219 0.03 1.44 31.71
N ALA A 220 -1.00 0.65 31.97
CA ALA A 220 -1.48 0.32 33.33
C ALA A 220 -0.87 -0.96 33.91
N MET A 221 -0.16 -1.76 33.11
CA MET A 221 0.55 -2.96 33.57
C MET A 221 1.71 -2.60 34.50
N SER A 222 2.19 -3.57 35.30
CA SER A 222 3.27 -3.31 36.25
C SER A 222 4.53 -2.74 35.57
N PRO A 223 5.30 -1.86 36.26
CA PRO A 223 6.53 -1.27 35.72
C PRO A 223 7.56 -2.31 35.23
N SER A 224 7.54 -3.52 35.79
CA SER A 224 8.38 -4.64 35.35
C SER A 224 8.12 -5.10 33.90
N PHE A 225 6.94 -4.83 33.35
CA PHE A 225 6.54 -5.22 31.99
C PHE A 225 6.39 -4.01 31.06
N SER A 226 5.88 -2.89 31.60
CA SER A 226 5.68 -1.65 30.85
C SER A 226 6.98 -0.84 30.69
N THR A 227 7.98 -1.06 31.54
CA THR A 227 9.27 -0.34 31.55
C THR A 227 9.03 1.18 31.44
N ASP A 228 9.45 1.79 30.33
CA ASP A 228 9.41 3.24 30.11
C ASP A 228 8.06 3.75 29.57
N ALA A 229 7.06 2.87 29.43
CA ALA A 229 5.70 3.23 29.01
C ALA A 229 4.70 3.27 30.19
N TYR A 230 5.15 3.00 31.41
CA TYR A 230 4.29 2.93 32.59
C TYR A 230 3.62 4.28 32.87
N MET A 231 2.29 4.30 32.86
CA MET A 231 1.42 5.47 33.10
C MET A 231 1.66 6.70 32.20
N VAL A 232 2.62 6.68 31.27
CA VAL A 232 2.95 7.79 30.36
C VAL A 232 1.71 8.24 29.57
N PHE A 233 0.89 7.31 29.09
CA PHE A 233 -0.33 7.68 28.38
C PHE A 233 -1.38 8.33 29.29
N LEU A 234 -1.66 7.72 30.43
CA LEU A 234 -2.75 8.15 31.32
C LEU A 234 -2.43 9.44 32.08
N GLU A 235 -1.17 9.63 32.47
CA GLU A 235 -0.75 10.78 33.28
C GLU A 235 -0.20 11.94 32.46
N ALA A 236 0.54 11.67 31.37
CA ALA A 236 1.23 12.71 30.63
C ALA A 236 0.59 13.04 29.26
N LEU A 237 0.22 12.04 28.45
CA LEU A 237 -0.25 12.27 27.07
C LEU A 237 -1.74 12.59 27.00
N ALA A 238 -2.60 11.78 27.62
CA ALA A 238 -4.06 11.92 27.50
C ALA A 238 -4.62 13.20 28.11
N PRO A 239 -4.15 13.67 29.30
CA PRO A 239 -4.64 14.92 29.89
C PRO A 239 -4.18 16.17 29.14
N ALA A 240 -3.06 16.10 28.42
CA ALA A 240 -2.46 17.25 27.74
C ALA A 240 -3.22 17.59 26.44
N PRO A 241 -3.86 18.77 26.31
CA PRO A 241 -4.52 19.17 25.07
C PRO A 241 -3.54 19.30 23.90
N SER A 242 -2.29 19.64 24.19
CA SER A 242 -1.22 19.78 23.19
C SER A 242 -0.93 18.47 22.45
N TYR A 243 -1.05 17.31 23.09
CA TYR A 243 -0.86 16.01 22.46
C TYR A 243 -1.89 15.77 21.34
N TRP A 244 -3.16 16.04 21.62
CA TRP A 244 -4.25 15.87 20.64
C TRP A 244 -4.14 16.84 19.48
N LEU A 245 -3.84 18.12 19.78
CA LEU A 245 -3.63 19.15 18.75
C LEU A 245 -2.41 18.84 17.89
N THR A 246 -1.31 18.39 18.48
CA THR A 246 -0.10 17.98 17.74
C THR A 246 -0.41 16.79 16.85
N THR A 247 -1.11 15.78 17.37
CA THR A 247 -1.50 14.60 16.57
C THR A 247 -2.33 14.98 15.35
N LEU A 248 -3.33 15.84 15.53
CA LEU A 248 -4.18 16.33 14.45
C LEU A 248 -3.38 17.15 13.44
N PHE A 249 -2.54 18.08 13.92
CA PHE A 249 -1.74 18.94 13.07
C PHE A 249 -0.73 18.16 12.22
N VAL A 250 0.04 17.26 12.84
CA VAL A 250 1.01 16.40 12.16
C VAL A 250 0.32 15.51 11.13
N MET A 251 -0.84 14.96 11.48
CA MET A 251 -1.65 14.14 10.57
C MET A 251 -2.08 14.92 9.32
N ILE A 252 -2.66 16.11 9.49
CA ILE A 252 -3.09 16.93 8.36
C ILE A 252 -1.88 17.32 7.50
N PHE A 253 -0.82 17.84 8.13
CA PHE A 253 0.38 18.31 7.42
C PHE A 253 1.04 17.20 6.60
N SER A 254 1.16 15.99 7.16
CA SER A 254 1.82 14.86 6.49
C SER A 254 1.02 14.32 5.30
N LEU A 255 -0.32 14.43 5.33
CA LEU A 255 -1.20 13.89 4.28
C LEU A 255 -1.45 14.87 3.13
N ILE A 256 -1.32 16.19 3.37
CA ILE A 256 -1.53 17.24 2.36
C ILE A 256 -0.71 17.02 1.08
N PRO A 257 0.62 16.75 1.12
CA PRO A 257 1.41 16.58 -0.10
C PRO A 257 0.89 15.47 -1.00
N TYR A 258 0.52 14.33 -0.41
CA TYR A 258 -0.05 13.22 -1.15
C TYR A 258 -1.43 13.54 -1.70
N PHE A 259 -2.28 14.20 -0.92
CA PHE A 259 -3.62 14.60 -1.35
C PHE A 259 -3.56 15.56 -2.55
N ILE A 260 -2.67 16.56 -2.51
CA ILE A 260 -2.45 17.51 -3.61
C ILE A 260 -1.95 16.74 -4.84
N TYR A 261 -0.92 15.90 -4.69
CA TYR A 261 -0.39 15.12 -5.80
C TYR A 261 -1.47 14.23 -6.44
N LYS A 262 -2.25 13.50 -5.64
CA LYS A 262 -3.35 12.64 -6.13
C LYS A 262 -4.40 13.47 -6.87
N SER A 263 -4.78 14.63 -6.33
CA SER A 263 -5.80 15.52 -6.92
C SER A 263 -5.35 16.11 -8.25
N VAL A 264 -4.11 16.64 -8.31
CA VAL A 264 -3.52 17.19 -9.54
C VAL A 264 -3.41 16.10 -10.61
N LYS A 265 -2.92 14.91 -10.23
CA LYS A 265 -2.81 13.79 -11.16
C LYS A 265 -4.17 13.36 -11.69
N MET A 266 -5.17 13.21 -10.82
CA MET A 266 -6.52 12.81 -11.23
C MET A 266 -7.18 13.84 -12.16
N ARG A 267 -6.95 15.14 -11.95
CA ARG A 267 -7.56 16.21 -12.75
C ARG A 267 -6.88 16.43 -14.10
N PHE A 268 -5.55 16.45 -14.13
CA PHE A 268 -4.80 16.84 -15.34
C PHE A 268 -4.22 15.64 -16.11
N PHE A 269 -3.91 14.54 -15.42
CA PHE A 269 -3.27 13.36 -16.01
C PHE A 269 -3.95 12.05 -15.55
N PRO A 270 -5.27 11.88 -15.78
CA PRO A 270 -5.99 10.71 -15.33
C PRO A 270 -5.48 9.44 -16.00
N VAL A 271 -5.31 8.39 -15.20
CA VAL A 271 -4.97 7.04 -15.68
C VAL A 271 -6.23 6.36 -16.22
N TYR A 272 -6.10 5.31 -17.05
CA TYR A 272 -7.23 4.72 -17.78
C TYR A 272 -8.34 4.21 -16.84
N HIS A 273 -8.01 3.51 -15.75
CA HIS A 273 -9.02 3.13 -14.74
C HIS A 273 -9.71 4.35 -14.08
N GLN A 274 -8.99 5.46 -13.87
CA GLN A 274 -9.57 6.69 -13.30
C GLN A 274 -10.54 7.36 -14.27
N MET A 275 -10.25 7.31 -15.58
CA MET A 275 -11.17 7.80 -16.61
C MET A 275 -12.49 7.02 -16.60
N ILE A 276 -12.41 5.70 -16.46
CA ILE A 276 -13.61 4.84 -16.34
C ILE A 276 -14.41 5.18 -15.08
N GLN A 277 -13.73 5.39 -13.95
CA GLN A 277 -14.38 5.84 -12.70
C GLN A 277 -15.07 7.20 -12.87
N TRP A 278 -14.43 8.13 -13.58
CA TRP A 278 -14.98 9.47 -13.80
C TRP A 278 -16.25 9.43 -14.65
N ILE A 279 -16.25 8.68 -15.76
CA ILE A 279 -17.43 8.49 -16.61
C ILE A 279 -18.56 7.76 -15.88
N ARG A 280 -18.22 6.83 -14.99
CA ARG A 280 -19.22 6.18 -14.12
C ARG A 280 -19.85 7.21 -13.17
N TYR A 281 -19.05 8.10 -12.59
CA TYR A 281 -19.53 9.13 -11.67
C TYR A 281 -20.43 10.16 -12.35
N GLU A 282 -20.09 10.58 -13.59
CA GLU A 282 -20.89 11.53 -14.36
C GLU A 282 -22.16 10.91 -14.98
N GLY A 283 -22.35 9.60 -14.89
CA GLY A 283 -23.53 8.91 -15.45
C GLY A 283 -23.47 8.66 -16.97
N HIS A 284 -22.50 9.26 -17.68
CA HIS A 284 -22.25 9.11 -19.13
C HIS A 284 -21.69 7.74 -19.54
N SER A 285 -21.76 6.75 -18.65
CA SER A 285 -21.21 5.42 -18.86
C SER A 285 -21.80 4.68 -20.06
N ASN A 286 -22.99 5.05 -20.54
CA ASN A 286 -23.65 4.45 -21.70
C ASN A 286 -23.50 5.26 -23.00
N ASP A 287 -22.90 6.44 -22.94
CA ASP A 287 -22.76 7.31 -24.11
C ASP A 287 -21.62 6.82 -25.00
N ALA A 288 -21.95 6.54 -26.26
CA ALA A 288 -21.01 5.95 -27.22
C ALA A 288 -19.78 6.85 -27.46
N GLU A 289 -19.97 8.17 -27.48
CA GLU A 289 -18.88 9.13 -27.69
C GLU A 289 -17.86 9.12 -26.55
N PHE A 290 -18.31 9.08 -25.30
CA PHE A 290 -17.42 9.02 -24.13
C PHE A 290 -16.68 7.68 -24.05
N VAL A 291 -17.36 6.58 -24.36
CA VAL A 291 -16.76 5.25 -24.44
C VAL A 291 -15.66 5.22 -25.50
N GLU A 292 -15.91 5.82 -26.67
CA GLU A 292 -14.96 5.85 -27.78
C GLU A 292 -13.79 6.81 -27.49
N MET A 293 -14.02 7.94 -26.82
CA MET A 293 -12.96 8.84 -26.35
C MET A 293 -11.97 8.13 -25.41
N VAL A 294 -12.49 7.37 -24.44
CA VAL A 294 -11.67 6.56 -23.54
C VAL A 294 -10.89 5.52 -24.32
N ARG A 295 -11.55 4.79 -25.21
CA ARG A 295 -10.93 3.79 -26.08
C ARG A 295 -9.80 4.40 -26.90
N GLN A 296 -10.00 5.55 -27.56
CA GLN A 296 -8.97 6.21 -28.35
C GLN A 296 -7.74 6.61 -27.53
N ARG A 297 -7.94 7.12 -26.30
CA ARG A 297 -6.83 7.47 -25.40
C ARG A 297 -6.04 6.27 -24.89
N SER A 298 -6.60 5.07 -24.94
CA SER A 298 -5.90 3.82 -24.62
C SER A 298 -5.01 3.28 -25.75
N ILE A 299 -5.21 3.75 -26.98
CA ILE A 299 -4.41 3.38 -28.16
C ILE A 299 -3.07 4.14 -28.10
N ARG A 300 -2.27 3.89 -27.07
CA ARG A 300 -0.82 4.06 -27.20
C ARG A 300 -0.28 2.83 -27.91
N PRO A 301 0.60 2.97 -28.91
CA PRO A 301 1.12 1.84 -29.67
C PRO A 301 1.68 0.80 -28.71
N THR A 302 1.17 -0.41 -28.85
CA THR A 302 1.45 -1.59 -28.04
C THR A 302 2.95 -1.84 -27.97
N THR A 303 3.55 -1.54 -26.83
CA THR A 303 4.83 -2.13 -26.46
C THR A 303 4.66 -2.90 -25.16
N VAL A 304 4.91 -4.21 -25.26
CA VAL A 304 5.17 -5.13 -24.15
C VAL A 304 5.98 -4.39 -23.06
N GLY A 305 5.53 -4.47 -21.80
CA GLY A 305 6.16 -3.78 -20.68
C GLY A 305 7.66 -4.11 -20.58
N TYR A 306 8.46 -3.17 -20.03
CA TYR A 306 9.93 -3.30 -19.96
C TYR A 306 10.39 -4.64 -19.36
N THR A 307 9.72 -5.11 -18.31
CA THR A 307 9.98 -6.40 -17.65
C THR A 307 9.75 -7.58 -18.57
N ALA A 308 8.62 -7.62 -19.27
CA ALA A 308 8.31 -8.68 -20.23
C ALA A 308 9.24 -8.64 -21.45
N ARG A 309 9.69 -7.45 -21.88
CA ARG A 309 10.70 -7.31 -22.93
C ARG A 309 12.07 -7.86 -22.49
N ARG A 310 12.49 -7.56 -21.26
CA ARG A 310 13.73 -8.09 -20.68
C ARG A 310 13.66 -9.60 -20.45
N ALA A 311 12.53 -10.11 -19.98
CA ALA A 311 12.32 -11.55 -19.84
C ALA A 311 12.36 -12.26 -21.21
N ALA A 312 11.78 -11.66 -22.26
CA ALA A 312 11.86 -12.18 -23.62
C ALA A 312 13.28 -12.12 -24.20
N SER A 313 14.07 -11.08 -23.88
CA SER A 313 15.47 -11.00 -24.34
C SER A 313 16.34 -12.05 -23.66
N VAL A 314 16.19 -12.25 -22.34
CA VAL A 314 16.92 -13.28 -21.58
C VAL A 314 16.56 -14.68 -22.09
N ARG A 315 15.26 -15.00 -22.24
CA ARG A 315 14.83 -16.29 -22.83
C ARG A 315 15.34 -16.51 -24.26
N ARG A 316 15.67 -15.45 -25.00
CA ARG A 316 16.24 -15.54 -26.35
C ARG A 316 17.73 -15.80 -26.32
N GLU A 317 18.45 -15.21 -25.36
CA GLU A 317 19.86 -15.51 -25.08
C GLU A 317 20.02 -16.96 -24.61
N ASP A 318 19.20 -17.42 -23.67
CA ASP A 318 19.26 -18.80 -23.16
C ASP A 318 19.04 -19.83 -24.27
N ARG A 319 18.04 -19.62 -25.15
CA ARG A 319 17.82 -20.50 -26.31
C ARG A 319 18.98 -20.49 -27.30
N PHE A 320 19.65 -19.36 -27.46
CA PHE A 320 20.81 -19.25 -28.35
C PHE A 320 22.01 -20.02 -27.78
N TYR A 321 22.22 -19.97 -26.46
CA TYR A 321 23.23 -20.78 -25.79
C TYR A 321 22.91 -22.27 -25.86
N ASP A 322 21.68 -22.68 -25.59
CA ASP A 322 21.26 -24.08 -25.72
C ASP A 322 21.45 -24.59 -27.15
N GLN A 323 21.11 -23.79 -28.16
CA GLN A 323 21.27 -24.16 -29.56
C GLN A 323 22.75 -24.34 -29.95
N ILE A 324 23.64 -23.44 -29.51
CA ILE A 324 25.09 -23.58 -29.69
C ILE A 324 25.61 -24.85 -28.99
N HIS A 325 25.14 -25.11 -27.77
CA HIS A 325 25.57 -26.27 -27.01
C HIS A 325 25.10 -27.58 -27.65
N THR A 326 23.91 -27.59 -28.24
CA THR A 326 23.36 -28.75 -28.95
C THR A 326 24.12 -28.99 -30.25
N ASP A 327 24.44 -27.92 -31.00
CA ASP A 327 25.22 -28.01 -32.24
C ASP A 327 26.67 -28.45 -31.98
N LEU A 328 27.29 -28.03 -30.87
CA LEU A 328 28.65 -28.45 -30.48
C LEU A 328 28.75 -29.90 -29.98
N VAL A 329 27.66 -30.47 -29.48
CA VAL A 329 27.61 -31.89 -29.02
C VAL A 329 27.24 -32.84 -30.16
N ALA A 330 26.72 -32.30 -31.27
CA ALA A 330 26.39 -33.06 -32.47
C ALA A 330 27.58 -33.25 -33.46
N PHE A 331 28.72 -32.59 -33.19
CA PHE A 331 30.02 -32.86 -33.81
C PHE A 331 30.90 -33.69 -32.88
#